data_AF-A0A239H7Q1-F1
#
_entry.id   AF-A0A239H7Q1-F1
#
_cell.length_a   1.000
_cell.length_b   1.000
_cell.length_c   1.000
_cell.angle_alpha   90.00
_cell.angle_beta   90.00
_cell.angle_gamma   90.00
#
_symmetry.space_group_name_H-M   'P 1'
#
loop_
_entity.id
_entity.type
_entity.pdbx_description
1 polymer ?
#
loop_
_entity_poly.entity_id
_entity_poly.type
_entity_poly.pdbx_seq_one_letter_code
_entity_poly.pdbx_strand_id
1 'polypeptide(L)' 'MGRGRAKAKQTKVARELKYHSPNTDLTALQRELAGAGKSNHHFDDDNDEFVDDDEDDDDAEDDRDTWSPTRR' A
#
# COMPACT_ATOMS: atom_id res chain seq x y z
N MET A 1 -33.15 0.67 -0.26
CA MET A 1 -32.74 -0.76 -0.21
C MET A 1 -31.55 -1.13 -1.13
N GLY A 2 -30.58 -0.23 -1.39
CA GLY A 2 -29.48 -0.51 -2.34
C GLY A 2 -28.06 -0.65 -1.75
N ARG A 3 -27.85 -0.23 -0.49
CA ARG A 3 -26.49 -0.12 0.10
C ARG A 3 -25.81 -1.48 0.35
N GLY A 4 -26.54 -2.53 0.72
CA GLY A 4 -25.96 -3.84 1.03
C GLY A 4 -25.25 -4.50 -0.17
N ARG A 5 -25.83 -4.36 -1.37
CA ARG A 5 -25.23 -4.89 -2.61
C ARG A 5 -23.98 -4.12 -3.02
N ALA A 6 -24.02 -2.79 -2.90
CA ALA A 6 -22.86 -1.95 -3.17
C ALA A 6 -21.71 -2.27 -2.19
N LYS A 7 -22.00 -2.38 -0.89
CA LYS A 7 -21.01 -2.76 0.13
C LYS A 7 -20.39 -4.13 -0.16
N ALA A 8 -21.20 -5.13 -0.48
CA ALA A 8 -20.71 -6.46 -0.83
C ALA A 8 -19.79 -6.45 -2.06
N LYS A 9 -20.15 -5.70 -3.11
CA LYS A 9 -19.29 -5.52 -4.30
C LYS A 9 -17.96 -4.86 -3.94
N GLN A 10 -17.99 -3.79 -3.15
CA GLN A 10 -16.79 -3.07 -2.74
C GLN A 10 -15.87 -3.94 -1.87
N THR A 11 -16.41 -4.71 -0.92
CA THR A 11 -15.60 -5.64 -0.11
C THR A 11 -14.95 -6.73 -0.96
N LYS A 12 -15.65 -7.22 -2.00
CA LYS A 12 -15.08 -8.20 -2.94
C LYS A 12 -13.92 -7.59 -3.73
N VAL A 13 -14.12 -6.42 -4.33
CA VAL A 13 -13.09 -5.70 -5.09
C VAL A 13 -11.88 -5.36 -4.19
N ALA A 14 -12.12 -4.85 -2.99
CA ALA A 14 -11.05 -4.54 -2.04
C ALA A 14 -10.24 -5.78 -1.65
N ARG A 15 -10.89 -6.93 -1.46
CA ARG A 15 -10.20 -8.20 -1.19
C ARG A 15 -9.40 -8.66 -2.40
N GLU A 16 -9.97 -8.58 -3.60
CA GLU A 16 -9.25 -8.88 -4.83
C GLU A 16 -8.00 -8.00 -4.93
N LEU A 17 -8.11 -6.69 -4.76
CA LEU A 17 -6.95 -5.78 -4.78
C LEU A 17 -5.92 -6.08 -3.68
N LYS A 18 -6.37 -6.33 -2.44
CA LYS A 18 -5.47 -6.59 -1.31
C LYS A 18 -4.65 -7.88 -1.47
N TYR A 19 -5.27 -8.91 -2.04
CA TYR A 19 -4.65 -10.24 -2.17
C TYR A 19 -4.28 -10.59 -3.62
N HIS A 20 -4.39 -9.63 -4.54
CA HIS A 20 -3.93 -9.80 -5.91
C HIS A 20 -2.41 -9.69 -5.93
N SER A 21 -1.76 -10.83 -6.12
CA SER A 21 -0.35 -10.87 -6.50
C SER A 21 -0.28 -10.82 -8.03
N PRO A 22 0.23 -9.73 -8.63
CA PRO A 22 0.45 -9.71 -10.07
C PRO A 22 1.45 -10.80 -10.45
N ASN A 23 1.20 -11.48 -11.58
CA ASN A 23 2.19 -12.36 -12.19
C ASN A 23 3.22 -11.49 -12.89
N THR A 24 4.36 -11.27 -12.26
CA THR A 24 5.47 -10.49 -12.83
C THR A 24 6.32 -11.38 -13.73
N ASP A 25 6.57 -10.95 -14.98
CA ASP A 25 7.54 -11.61 -15.85
C ASP A 25 8.98 -11.29 -15.37
N LEU A 26 9.55 -12.22 -14.62
CA LEU A 26 10.90 -12.10 -14.07
C LEU A 26 11.97 -12.04 -15.17
N THR A 27 11.69 -12.60 -16.37
CA THR A 27 12.65 -12.62 -17.47
C THR A 27 12.76 -11.25 -18.15
N ALA A 28 11.64 -10.54 -18.26
CA ALA A 28 11.60 -9.16 -18.73
C ALA A 28 12.30 -8.23 -17.73
N LEU A 29 12.01 -8.38 -16.42
CA LEU A 29 12.63 -7.60 -15.35
C LEU A 29 14.15 -7.78 -15.32
N GLN A 30 14.64 -9.02 -15.42
CA GLN A 30 16.08 -9.30 -15.44
C GLN A 30 16.77 -8.64 -16.64
N ARG A 31 16.13 -8.63 -17.81
CA ARG A 31 16.66 -7.99 -19.02
C ARG A 31 16.77 -6.47 -18.86
N GLU A 32 15.76 -5.85 -18.26
CA GLU A 32 15.76 -4.42 -17.96
C GLU A 32 16.88 -4.07 -16.97
N LEU A 33 16.99 -4.81 -15.86
CA LEU A 33 18.02 -4.58 -14.85
C LEU A 33 19.44 -4.77 -15.41
N ALA A 34 19.64 -5.80 -16.24
CA ALA A 34 20.92 -6.05 -16.91
C ALA A 34 21.25 -5.00 -17.98
N GLY A 35 20.23 -4.36 -18.57
CA GLY A 35 20.37 -3.27 -19.55
C GLY A 35 20.54 -1.88 -18.91
N ALA A 36 19.96 -1.67 -17.73
CA ALA A 36 19.96 -0.41 -16.99
C ALA A 36 21.32 -0.07 -16.35
N GLY A 37 22.25 -1.03 -16.23
CA GLY A 37 23.62 -0.80 -15.75
C GLY A 37 24.48 0.13 -16.63
N LYS A 38 23.95 0.69 -17.71
CA LYS A 38 24.65 1.61 -18.62
C LYS A 38 23.96 2.97 -18.82
N SER A 39 22.71 3.13 -18.40
CA SER A 39 22.05 4.42 -18.44
C SER A 39 22.03 5.01 -17.04
N ASN A 40 22.90 6.00 -16.84
CA ASN A 40 22.90 6.93 -15.72
C ASN A 40 21.61 7.77 -15.76
N HIS A 41 20.44 7.15 -15.57
CA HIS A 41 19.21 7.87 -15.31
C HIS A 41 19.27 8.28 -13.84
N HIS A 42 19.64 9.54 -13.65
CA HIS A 42 19.35 10.30 -12.45
C HIS A 42 17.89 10.05 -12.06
N PHE A 43 17.69 9.24 -11.03
CA PHE A 43 16.49 9.32 -10.20
C PHE A 43 16.67 10.57 -9.32
N ASP A 44 16.65 11.74 -9.95
CA ASP A 44 16.52 12.99 -9.22
C ASP A 44 15.03 13.14 -8.87
N ASP A 45 14.77 13.19 -7.57
CA ASP A 45 14.02 14.32 -7.00
C ASP A 45 12.50 14.42 -7.26
N ASP A 46 11.79 13.29 -7.36
CA ASP A 46 10.30 13.29 -7.32
C ASP A 46 9.74 12.67 -6.01
N ASN A 47 10.57 12.49 -4.98
CA ASN A 47 10.15 11.90 -3.69
C ASN A 47 9.84 12.95 -2.60
N ASP A 48 10.23 14.21 -2.79
CA ASP A 48 10.03 15.28 -1.80
C ASP A 48 8.61 15.92 -1.86
N GLU A 49 7.78 15.60 -2.87
CA GLU A 49 6.43 16.18 -3.00
C GLU A 49 5.35 15.44 -2.17
N PHE A 50 5.68 14.30 -1.54
CA PHE A 50 4.72 13.52 -0.73
C PHE A 50 4.82 13.75 0.78
N VAL A 51 5.57 14.76 1.22
CA VAL A 51 5.75 15.08 2.65
C VAL A 51 5.11 16.44 2.95
N ASP A 52 3.79 16.52 2.83
CA ASP A 52 3.04 17.63 3.44
C ASP A 52 1.66 17.14 3.90
N ASP A 53 1.39 17.40 5.18
CA ASP A 53 0.10 17.34 5.87
C ASP A 53 -0.38 16.01 6.49
N ASP A 54 0.43 15.42 7.39
CA ASP A 54 -0.06 14.56 8.49
C ASP A 54 0.36 15.17 9.85
N GLU A 55 0.20 16.48 10.03
CA GLU A 55 0.48 17.21 11.29
C GLU A 55 -0.77 17.52 12.13
N ASP A 56 -1.89 16.83 11.93
CA ASP A 56 -3.10 17.01 12.75
C ASP A 56 -3.82 15.67 13.02
N ASP A 57 -3.40 14.92 14.05
CA ASP A 57 -4.32 14.12 14.89
C ASP A 57 -3.66 13.75 16.24
N ASP A 58 -3.42 14.76 17.08
CA ASP A 58 -3.12 14.62 18.51
C ASP A 58 -4.37 14.14 19.32
N ASP A 59 -5.04 13.05 18.95
CA ASP A 59 -6.18 12.53 19.75
C ASP A 59 -6.40 10.99 19.70
N ALA A 60 -5.33 10.20 19.73
CA ALA A 60 -5.42 8.73 19.83
C ALA A 60 -4.61 8.13 21.00
N GLU A 61 -4.79 8.67 22.20
CA GLU A 61 -4.34 8.08 23.48
C GLU A 61 -5.56 7.60 24.29
N ASP A 62 -6.37 6.66 23.77
CA ASP A 62 -7.37 5.94 24.61
C ASP A 62 -7.59 4.45 24.22
N ASP A 63 -7.26 4.03 22.99
CA ASP A 63 -7.57 2.66 22.53
C ASP A 63 -6.44 1.63 22.65
N ARG A 64 -5.27 2.00 23.21
CA ARG A 64 -4.11 1.08 23.31
C ARG A 64 -4.27 -0.01 24.37
N ASP A 65 -5.22 0.11 25.30
CA ASP A 65 -5.41 -0.85 26.39
C ASP A 65 -6.41 -1.99 26.09
N THR A 66 -7.25 -1.87 25.05
CA THR A 66 -8.30 -2.87 24.77
C THR A 66 -7.76 -4.15 24.10
N TRP A 67 -6.52 -4.15 23.60
CA TRP A 67 -5.90 -5.30 22.92
C TRP A 67 -4.63 -5.80 23.60
N SER A 68 -4.59 -5.78 24.93
CA SER A 68 -3.66 -6.65 25.66
C SER A 68 -4.39 -7.96 25.98
N PRO A 69 -4.02 -9.10 25.37
CA PRO A 69 -4.61 -10.38 25.75
C PRO A 69 -4.11 -10.69 27.16
N THR A 70 -5.00 -10.59 28.15
CA THR A 70 -4.73 -11.10 29.50
C THR A 70 -4.31 -12.56 29.37
N ARG A 71 -3.01 -12.82 29.53
CA ARG A 71 -2.46 -14.16 29.66
C ARG A 71 -2.91 -14.66 31.02
N ARG A 72 -3.75 -15.68 31.05
CA ARG A 72 -4.16 -16.40 32.26
C ARG A 72 -3.99 -17.90 32.04
#